data_AF-A0A3S1LNP2-F1
#
_entry.id   AF-A0A3S1LNP2-F1
#
_cell.length_a   1.000
_cell.length_b   1.000
_cell.length_c   1.000
_cell.angle_alpha   90.00
_cell.angle_beta   90.00
_cell.angle_gamma   90.00
#
_symmetry.space_group_name_H-M   'P 1'
#
loop_
_entity.id
_entity.type
_entity.pdbx_description
1 polymer ?
#
loop_
_entity_poly.entity_id
_entity_poly.type
_entity_poly.pdbx_seq_one_letter_code
_entity_poly.pdbx_strand_id
1 'polypeptide(L)'
;MEFALLSPIFILLLLGMVAYGIYFGASNSVQQIAADAARTAIAGLNETERQALVTSFVNNNASGYPFVDSDKLTYQAKDSTADGKQFVVSIQY
;
A
#
# COMPACT_ATOMS: atom_id res chain seq x y z
N MET A 1 7.34 -20.49 -40.49
CA MET A 1 8.53 -19.99 -39.77
C MET A 1 8.22 -18.71 -38.99
N GLU A 2 7.28 -17.85 -39.43
CA GLU A 2 6.97 -16.59 -38.73
C GLU A 2 6.43 -16.78 -37.29
N PHE A 3 5.64 -17.84 -37.05
CA PHE A 3 5.05 -18.10 -35.72
C PHE A 3 6.06 -18.50 -34.64
N ALA A 4 7.22 -19.05 -35.03
CA ALA A 4 8.23 -19.54 -34.10
C ALA A 4 8.90 -18.40 -33.32
N LEU A 5 8.96 -17.19 -33.88
CA LEU A 5 9.47 -15.98 -33.24
C LEU A 5 8.37 -15.16 -32.57
N LEU A 6 7.16 -15.12 -33.15
CA LEU A 6 6.05 -14.35 -32.60
C LEU A 6 5.56 -14.92 -31.26
N SER A 7 5.46 -16.24 -31.14
CA SER A 7 4.99 -16.91 -29.92
C SER A 7 5.85 -16.59 -28.68
N PRO A 8 7.19 -16.77 -28.69
CA PRO A 8 8.01 -16.46 -27.52
C PRO A 8 8.02 -14.96 -27.17
N ILE A 9 7.97 -14.06 -28.15
CA ILE A 9 7.89 -12.62 -27.90
C ILE A 9 6.54 -12.26 -27.27
N PHE A 10 5.44 -12.83 -27.78
CA PHE A 10 4.11 -12.61 -27.21
C PHE A 10 4.03 -13.09 -25.76
N ILE A 11 4.56 -14.29 -25.47
CA ILE A 11 4.64 -14.80 -24.09
C ILE A 11 5.48 -13.88 -23.21
N LEU A 12 6.62 -13.40 -23.70
CA LEU A 12 7.46 -12.44 -22.97
C LEU A 12 6.68 -11.16 -22.61
N LEU A 13 5.95 -10.59 -23.57
CA LEU A 13 5.14 -9.39 -23.35
C LEU A 13 4.00 -9.66 -22.36
N LEU A 14 3.32 -10.79 -22.47
CA LEU A 14 2.25 -11.17 -21.57
C LEU A 14 2.77 -11.34 -20.13
N LEU A 15 3.90 -12.03 -19.96
CA LEU A 15 4.55 -12.17 -18.65
C LEU A 15 5.00 -10.80 -18.09
N GLY A 16 5.52 -9.92 -18.94
CA GLY A 16 5.88 -8.55 -18.56
C GLY A 16 4.67 -7.74 -18.08
N MET A 17 3.53 -7.83 -18.77
CA MET A 17 2.28 -7.20 -18.35
C MET A 17 1.78 -7.74 -17.01
N VAL A 18 1.85 -9.05 -16.80
CA VAL A 18 1.47 -9.68 -15.52
C VAL A 18 2.38 -9.21 -14.38
N ALA A 19 3.69 -9.24 -14.59
CA ALA A 19 4.67 -8.80 -13.59
C ALA A 19 4.46 -7.33 -13.21
N TYR A 20 4.28 -6.46 -14.20
CA TYR A 20 3.96 -5.05 -13.96
C TYR A 20 2.61 -4.86 -13.27
N GLY A 21 1.59 -5.64 -13.67
CA GLY A 21 0.26 -5.61 -13.05
C GLY A 21 0.29 -5.95 -11.56
N ILE A 22 1.12 -6.92 -11.15
CA ILE A 22 1.32 -7.26 -9.74
C ILE A 22 1.97 -6.09 -8.99
N TYR A 23 3.04 -5.51 -9.53
CA TYR A 23 3.71 -4.34 -8.92
C TYR A 23 2.77 -3.15 -8.78
N PHE A 24 2.05 -2.82 -9.86
CA PHE A 24 1.08 -1.73 -9.88
C PHE A 24 -0.06 -1.99 -8.90
N GLY A 25 -0.56 -3.22 -8.83
CA GLY A 25 -1.57 -3.67 -7.87
C GLY A 25 -1.11 -3.46 -6.43
N ALA A 26 0.07 -3.97 -6.07
CA ALA A 26 0.65 -3.80 -4.74
C ALA A 26 0.86 -2.32 -4.39
N SER A 27 1.36 -1.51 -5.32
CA SER A 27 1.56 -0.07 -5.10
C SER A 27 0.24 0.66 -4.82
N ASN A 28 -0.83 0.35 -5.55
CA ASN A 28 -2.16 0.90 -5.27
C ASN A 28 -2.71 0.41 -3.93
N SER A 29 -2.55 -0.87 -3.61
CA SER A 29 -2.95 -1.42 -2.31
C SER A 29 -2.28 -0.70 -1.15
N VAL A 30 -0.96 -0.46 -1.23
CA VAL A 30 -0.22 0.30 -0.20
C VAL A 30 -0.75 1.72 -0.06
N GLN A 31 -1.04 2.40 -1.16
CA GLN A 31 -1.64 3.74 -1.14
C GLN A 31 -3.04 3.74 -0.53
N GLN A 32 -3.87 2.73 -0.82
CA GLN A 32 -5.19 2.60 -0.22
C GLN A 32 -5.11 2.32 1.28
N ILE A 33 -4.21 1.43 1.72
CA ILE A 33 -3.95 1.19 3.15
C ILE A 33 -3.58 2.49 3.85
N ALA A 34 -2.66 3.28 3.29
CA ALA A 34 -2.27 4.57 3.85
C ALA A 34 -3.46 5.54 3.95
N ALA A 35 -4.27 5.62 2.91
CA ALA A 35 -5.44 6.51 2.87
C ALA A 35 -6.51 6.10 3.89
N ASP A 36 -6.81 4.82 4.02
CA ASP A 36 -7.83 4.32 4.95
C ASP A 36 -7.34 4.35 6.40
N ALA A 37 -6.06 4.07 6.64
CA ALA A 37 -5.43 4.27 7.94
C ALA A 37 -5.47 5.75 8.37
N ALA A 38 -5.11 6.67 7.46
CA ALA A 38 -5.21 8.11 7.71
C ALA A 38 -6.65 8.54 7.99
N ARG A 39 -7.63 8.02 7.24
CA ARG A 39 -9.06 8.30 7.48
C ARG A 39 -9.50 7.81 8.86
N THR A 40 -9.05 6.62 9.27
CA THR A 40 -9.36 6.04 10.58
C THR A 40 -8.77 6.89 11.71
N ALA A 41 -7.58 7.45 11.50
CA ALA A 41 -6.91 8.30 12.49
C ALA A 41 -7.66 9.61 12.80
N ILE A 42 -8.55 10.09 11.92
CA ILE A 42 -9.28 11.37 12.12
C ILE A 42 -10.10 11.36 13.41
N ALA A 43 -10.53 10.19 13.89
CA ALA A 43 -11.31 10.07 15.12
C ALA A 43 -10.51 10.33 16.42
N GLY A 44 -9.17 10.31 16.37
CA GLY A 44 -8.33 10.49 17.56
C GLY A 44 -8.11 11.97 17.91
N LEU A 45 -8.23 12.30 19.20
CA LEU A 45 -8.15 13.67 19.71
C LEU A 45 -6.70 14.16 19.88
N ASN A 46 -5.77 13.24 20.07
CA ASN A 46 -4.34 13.52 20.22
C ASN A 46 -3.49 12.52 19.41
N GLU A 47 -2.20 12.82 19.26
CA GLU A 47 -1.28 12.01 18.45
C GLU A 47 -1.25 10.54 18.89
N THR A 48 -1.21 10.26 20.19
CA THR A 48 -1.17 8.90 20.73
C THR A 48 -2.41 8.09 20.36
N GLU A 49 -3.60 8.68 20.46
CA GLU A 49 -4.85 8.05 20.04
C GLU A 49 -4.86 7.79 18.53
N ARG A 50 -4.42 8.77 17.73
CA ARG A 50 -4.33 8.62 16.27
C ARG A 50 -3.36 7.51 15.86
N GLN A 51 -2.22 7.40 16.55
CA GLN A 51 -1.27 6.31 16.36
C GLN A 51 -1.90 4.95 16.67
N ALA A 52 -2.58 4.83 17.82
CA ALA A 52 -3.26 3.60 18.20
C ALA A 52 -4.33 3.17 17.19
N LEU A 53 -5.09 4.13 16.65
CA LEU A 53 -6.08 3.91 15.60
C LEU A 53 -5.43 3.40 14.30
N VAL A 54 -4.32 4.00 13.86
CA VAL A 54 -3.58 3.53 12.68
C VAL A 54 -3.02 2.13 12.90
N THR A 55 -2.37 1.88 14.03
CA THR A 55 -1.85 0.56 14.40
C THR A 55 -2.95 -0.51 14.38
N SER A 56 -4.09 -0.21 15.02
CA SER A 56 -5.23 -1.13 15.03
C SER A 56 -5.78 -1.38 13.63
N PHE A 57 -5.89 -0.34 12.81
CA PHE A 57 -6.35 -0.47 11.43
C PHE A 57 -5.43 -1.38 10.61
N VAL A 58 -4.12 -1.13 10.61
CA VAL A 58 -3.15 -1.90 9.82
C VAL A 58 -3.16 -3.36 10.26
N ASN A 59 -3.12 -3.63 11.58
CA ASN A 59 -3.11 -4.99 12.10
C ASN A 59 -4.38 -5.79 11.75
N ASN A 60 -5.54 -5.11 11.71
CA ASN A 60 -6.82 -5.77 11.50
C ASN A 60 -7.25 -5.87 10.03
N ASN A 61 -6.75 -4.99 9.15
CA ASN A 61 -7.31 -4.82 7.79
C ASN A 61 -6.27 -4.98 6.67
N ALA A 62 -4.96 -4.81 6.93
CA ALA A 62 -3.97 -4.77 5.86
C ALA A 62 -3.87 -6.08 5.05
N SER A 63 -4.16 -7.23 5.67
CA SER A 63 -4.20 -8.54 5.01
C SER A 63 -5.34 -8.69 3.99
N GLY A 64 -6.34 -7.80 4.02
CA GLY A 64 -7.44 -7.78 3.07
C GLY A 64 -7.10 -7.11 1.72
N TYR A 65 -5.95 -6.43 1.62
CA TYR A 65 -5.56 -5.74 0.40
C TYR A 65 -4.78 -6.67 -0.55
N PRO A 66 -5.12 -6.69 -1.85
CA PRO A 66 -4.51 -7.62 -2.79
C PRO A 66 -3.03 -7.30 -3.04
N PHE A 67 -2.25 -8.34 -3.33
CA PHE A 67 -0.82 -8.24 -3.68
C PHE A 67 0.09 -7.65 -2.58
N VAL A 68 -0.39 -7.56 -1.34
CA VAL A 68 0.35 -7.08 -0.17
C VAL A 68 0.39 -8.17 0.90
N ASP A 69 1.57 -8.36 1.46
CA ASP A 69 1.81 -9.17 2.65
C ASP A 69 1.92 -8.25 3.87
N SER A 70 0.99 -8.38 4.83
CA SER A 70 0.91 -7.48 5.98
C SER A 70 2.17 -7.54 6.85
N ASP A 71 2.86 -8.68 6.88
CA ASP A 71 4.06 -8.87 7.71
C ASP A 71 5.29 -8.14 7.15
N LYS A 72 5.23 -7.70 5.89
CA LYS A 72 6.28 -6.91 5.24
C LYS A 72 6.02 -5.40 5.30
N LEU A 73 4.85 -4.99 5.77
CA LEU A 73 4.52 -3.58 5.88
C LEU A 73 5.24 -2.96 7.07
N THR A 74 5.83 -1.79 6.82
CA THR A 74 6.27 -0.90 7.88
C THR A 74 5.46 0.38 7.81
N TYR A 75 5.10 0.92 8.97
CA TYR A 75 4.25 2.11 9.03
C TYR A 75 4.67 3.07 10.12
N GLN A 76 4.40 4.34 9.87
CA GLN A 76 4.60 5.41 10.83
C GLN A 76 3.39 6.35 10.77
N ALA A 77 2.90 6.74 11.94
CA ALA A 77 1.84 7.72 12.08
C ALA A 77 2.32 8.78 13.07
N LYS A 78 2.36 10.05 12.65
CA LYS A 78 2.86 11.15 13.49
C LYS A 78 2.32 12.49 13.05
N ASP A 79 2.33 13.44 13.97
CA ASP A 79 2.10 14.83 13.60
C ASP A 79 3.23 15.34 12.70
N SER A 80 2.88 16.15 11.71
CA SER A 80 3.85 16.71 10.77
C SER A 80 4.72 17.75 11.46
N THR A 81 6.04 17.59 11.35
CA THR A 81 7.01 18.59 11.81
C THR A 81 7.06 19.83 10.91
N ALA A 82 6.48 19.74 9.70
CA ALA A 82 6.43 20.85 8.75
C ALA A 82 5.13 21.68 8.87
N ASP A 83 4.02 21.03 9.26
CA ASP A 83 2.74 21.68 9.50
C ASP A 83 2.03 21.04 10.71
N GLY A 84 1.99 21.74 11.84
CA GLY A 84 1.38 21.24 13.08
C GLY A 84 -0.14 21.01 13.01
N LYS A 85 -0.79 21.32 11.89
CA LYS A 85 -2.21 20.99 11.64
C LYS A 85 -2.40 19.67 10.90
N GLN A 86 -1.32 19.06 10.41
CA GLN A 86 -1.37 17.85 9.60
C GLN A 86 -0.91 16.62 10.39
N PHE A 87 -1.71 15.57 10.35
CA PHE A 87 -1.30 14.23 10.76
C PHE A 87 -0.91 13.41 9.54
N VAL A 88 0.25 12.75 9.58
CA VAL A 88 0.81 12.01 8.44
C VAL A 88 0.85 10.53 8.78
N VAL A 89 0.29 9.72 7.88
CA VAL A 89 0.41 8.26 7.89
C VAL A 89 1.24 7.82 6.69
N SER A 90 2.36 7.17 6.96
CA SER A 90 3.29 6.65 5.97
C SER A 90 3.31 5.14 6.03
N ILE A 91 3.07 4.48 4.90
CA ILE A 91 3.16 3.03 4.73
C ILE A 91 4.27 2.72 3.72
N GLN A 92 5.11 1.74 4.02
CA GLN A 92 6.17 1.24 3.15
C GLN A 92 6.06 -0.28 3.01
N TYR A 93 6.39 -0.79 1.83
CA TYR A 93 6.34 -2.20 1.43
C TYR A 93 7.59 -2.57 0.63
#